data_AF-A0A2M9ZDN8-F1
#
_entry.id   AF-A0A2M9ZDN8-F1
#
_cell.length_a   1.000
_cell.length_b   1.000
_cell.length_c   1.000
_cell.angle_alpha   90.00
_cell.angle_beta   90.00
_cell.angle_gamma   90.00
#
_symmetry.space_group_name_H-M   'P 1'
#
loop_
_entity.id
_entity.type
_entity.pdbx_description
1 polymer ?
#
loop_
_entity_poly.entity_id
_entity_poly.type
_entity_poly.pdbx_seq_one_letter_code
_entity_poly.pdbx_strand_id
1 'polypeptide(L)'
;MFSILKEKKKLFLSLILIWTIAAFYVYPRRFEFLRTVALWLEPPELNPSLSAKLQAKGDELLSEKVEFRQVEHYLRLDKMSQSCVRASELGKQGMDDIFRVPSWMEAKNEGWTLEQLGNPSGSKFETGGKRIDPFEYWQEFSSLTLESLDYYKRALNYNPFDGYNSPSAKVDLTWDKPPIVGKGLLEKIKLTSFASCRPEEALLAHFQSILRIEEFVFEKIRTAAKPVLPWWKRILNFFSFSCKKEEEELGEEDLPKEIRIWNSIAGSESNPMIFSEDYPETTRLTANKYKRILLNTLELLRMKGGASSLSPEESVSLYTRVLFFSCSKRNIPAEAKYWGPSAIATLPCDPSDEEGSKVFYSNLFRAARLYYRLGERDSQYRKKAGEMFESVFKSKSTDLGVRFQAKLMRVRCLLFESKWDEALRELDGLDTEVYTVDPNYRNDKSGYEDLIEDKKKLLQYVLRRKGRYEEADDIFDETN
;
A
#
# COMPACT_ATOMS: atom_id res chain seq x y z
N MET A 1 12.24 -64.38 -17.97
CA MET A 1 12.13 -62.90 -18.02
C MET A 1 10.81 -62.42 -18.66
N PHE A 2 10.35 -63.01 -19.78
CA PHE A 2 9.06 -62.66 -20.41
C PHE A 2 7.78 -63.11 -19.66
N SER A 3 7.85 -64.10 -18.77
CA SER A 3 6.68 -64.53 -17.95
C SER A 3 6.34 -63.53 -16.83
N ILE A 4 7.37 -62.98 -16.18
CA ILE A 4 7.23 -61.97 -15.10
C ILE A 4 6.60 -60.67 -15.63
N LEU A 5 6.94 -60.27 -16.86
CA LEU A 5 6.34 -59.13 -17.56
C LEU A 5 4.85 -59.32 -17.87
N LYS A 6 4.41 -60.58 -18.07
CA LYS A 6 3.01 -60.92 -18.36
C LYS A 6 2.15 -60.88 -17.09
N GLU A 7 2.67 -61.37 -15.97
CA GLU A 7 2.01 -61.37 -14.65
C GLU A 7 1.93 -59.96 -14.02
N LYS A 8 2.99 -59.15 -14.17
CA LYS A 8 3.05 -57.80 -13.57
C LYS A 8 2.89 -56.68 -14.59
N LYS A 9 2.22 -56.95 -15.72
CA LYS A 9 1.99 -55.98 -16.81
C LYS A 9 1.40 -54.66 -16.34
N LYS A 10 0.44 -54.70 -15.40
CA LYS A 10 -0.17 -53.48 -14.81
C LYS A 10 0.83 -52.64 -14.03
N LEU A 11 1.71 -53.30 -13.26
CA LEU A 11 2.77 -52.66 -12.47
C LEU A 11 3.83 -52.01 -13.37
N PHE A 12 4.22 -52.69 -14.45
CA PHE A 12 5.18 -52.16 -15.40
C PHE A 12 4.60 -50.97 -16.19
N LEU A 13 3.33 -51.05 -16.61
CA LEU A 13 2.63 -49.93 -17.26
C LEU A 13 2.46 -48.74 -16.31
N SER A 14 2.10 -48.96 -15.04
CA SER A 14 2.00 -47.87 -14.06
C SER A 14 3.36 -47.24 -13.79
N LEU A 15 4.44 -48.03 -13.75
CA LEU A 15 5.78 -47.53 -13.52
C LEU A 15 6.27 -46.70 -14.71
N ILE A 16 6.04 -47.16 -15.95
CA ILE A 16 6.30 -46.37 -17.15
C ILE A 16 5.49 -45.08 -17.15
N LEU A 17 4.20 -45.14 -16.79
CA LEU A 17 3.34 -43.95 -16.72
C LEU A 17 3.79 -42.95 -15.66
N ILE A 18 4.22 -43.43 -14.49
CA ILE A 18 4.82 -42.58 -13.45
C ILE A 18 6.11 -41.96 -13.95
N TRP A 19 6.96 -42.72 -14.66
CA TRP A 19 8.21 -42.21 -15.22
C TRP A 19 7.99 -41.20 -16.35
N THR A 20 6.99 -41.39 -17.21
CA THR A 20 6.68 -40.42 -18.28
C THR A 20 6.09 -39.14 -17.69
N ILE A 21 5.18 -39.24 -16.71
CA ILE A 21 4.67 -38.07 -15.99
C ILE A 21 5.81 -37.37 -15.22
N ALA A 22 6.67 -38.13 -14.55
CA ALA A 22 7.80 -37.57 -13.82
C ALA A 22 8.78 -36.86 -14.77
N ALA A 23 9.13 -37.45 -15.91
CA ALA A 23 10.10 -36.89 -16.85
C ALA A 23 9.55 -35.69 -17.63
N PHE A 24 8.31 -35.74 -18.11
CA PHE A 24 7.75 -34.70 -18.98
C PHE A 24 6.95 -33.62 -18.23
N TYR A 25 6.44 -33.91 -17.03
CA TYR A 25 5.62 -32.95 -16.27
C TYR A 25 6.28 -32.49 -14.98
N VAL A 26 6.78 -33.41 -14.15
CA VAL A 26 7.35 -33.07 -12.83
C VAL A 26 8.76 -32.50 -12.93
N TYR A 27 9.65 -33.11 -13.73
CA TYR A 27 11.05 -32.71 -13.85
C TYR A 27 11.26 -31.29 -14.43
N PRO A 28 10.57 -30.86 -15.51
CA PRO A 28 10.69 -29.48 -15.98
C PRO A 28 10.10 -28.46 -14.98
N ARG A 29 9.10 -28.84 -14.17
CA ARG A 29 8.49 -28.01 -13.12
C ARG A 29 8.99 -28.35 -11.72
N ARG A 30 10.16 -28.97 -11.61
CA ARG A 30 10.63 -29.56 -10.34
C ARG A 30 10.72 -28.53 -9.21
N PHE A 31 11.12 -27.30 -9.52
CA PHE A 31 11.22 -26.23 -8.53
C PHE A 31 9.85 -25.74 -8.06
N GLU A 32 8.84 -25.70 -8.93
CA GLU A 32 7.47 -25.35 -8.56
C GLU A 32 6.84 -26.44 -7.70
N PHE A 33 7.04 -27.71 -8.08
CA PHE A 33 6.52 -28.85 -7.34
C PHE A 33 7.20 -28.98 -5.97
N LEU A 34 8.53 -28.89 -5.92
CA LEU A 34 9.29 -28.91 -4.67
C LEU A 34 8.95 -27.72 -3.79
N ARG A 35 8.74 -26.53 -4.36
CA ARG A 35 8.25 -25.36 -3.61
C ARG A 35 6.86 -25.61 -3.04
N THR A 36 5.94 -26.18 -3.83
CA THR A 36 4.56 -26.45 -3.39
C THR A 36 4.54 -27.50 -2.28
N VAL A 37 5.34 -28.56 -2.42
CA VAL A 37 5.50 -29.62 -1.42
C VAL A 37 6.21 -29.08 -0.18
N ALA A 38 7.22 -28.23 -0.32
CA ALA A 38 7.91 -27.58 0.79
C ALA A 38 6.96 -26.66 1.57
N LEU A 39 6.16 -25.83 0.87
CA LEU A 39 5.13 -24.98 1.49
C LEU A 39 4.01 -25.78 2.16
N TRP A 40 3.78 -27.01 1.73
CA TRP A 40 2.80 -27.92 2.34
C TRP A 40 3.36 -28.66 3.57
N LEU A 41 4.63 -29.07 3.53
CA LEU A 41 5.32 -29.75 4.63
C LEU A 41 5.71 -28.80 5.76
N GLU A 42 6.20 -27.63 5.40
CA GLU A 42 6.59 -26.56 6.31
C GLU A 42 5.89 -25.28 5.83
N PRO A 43 4.63 -25.04 6.25
CA PRO A 43 4.06 -23.71 6.07
C PRO A 43 5.02 -22.69 6.70
N PRO A 44 5.17 -21.48 6.14
CA PRO A 44 6.04 -20.47 6.70
C PRO A 44 5.53 -20.06 8.09
N GLU A 45 5.97 -20.78 9.12
CA GLU A 45 5.73 -20.46 10.51
C GLU A 45 6.53 -19.22 10.88
N LEU A 46 6.00 -18.45 11.84
CA LEU A 46 6.68 -17.29 12.39
C LEU A 46 8.03 -17.73 12.97
N ASN A 47 9.13 -17.34 12.32
CA ASN A 47 10.49 -17.67 12.73
C ASN A 47 11.38 -16.41 12.73
N PRO A 48 11.33 -15.61 13.82
CA PRO A 48 12.11 -14.38 13.94
C PRO A 48 13.63 -14.63 13.86
N SER A 49 14.11 -15.78 14.36
CA SER A 49 15.52 -16.13 14.33
C SER A 49 16.06 -16.32 12.90
N LEU A 50 15.28 -16.96 12.04
CA LEU A 50 15.63 -17.17 10.65
C LEU A 50 15.51 -15.86 9.85
N SER A 51 14.50 -15.04 10.13
CA SER A 51 14.39 -13.68 9.58
C SER A 51 15.66 -12.87 9.88
N ALA A 52 16.12 -12.85 11.13
CA ALA A 52 17.32 -12.12 11.52
C ALA A 52 18.58 -12.62 10.81
N LYS A 53 18.74 -13.95 10.65
CA LYS A 53 19.86 -14.54 9.89
C LYS A 53 19.84 -14.13 8.42
N LEU A 54 18.67 -14.11 7.78
CA LEU A 54 18.52 -13.70 6.38
C LEU A 54 18.76 -12.20 6.22
N GLN A 55 18.33 -11.38 7.17
CA GLN A 55 18.64 -9.95 7.18
C GLN A 55 20.14 -9.68 7.33
N ALA A 56 20.81 -10.39 8.23
CA ALA A 56 22.25 -10.26 8.42
C ALA A 56 23.01 -10.56 7.12
N LYS A 57 22.60 -11.59 6.36
CA LYS A 57 23.18 -11.90 5.03
C LYS A 57 22.94 -10.79 4.01
N GLY A 58 21.74 -10.21 3.98
CA GLY A 58 21.45 -9.07 3.11
C GLY A 58 22.26 -7.82 3.50
N ASP A 59 22.43 -7.59 4.80
CA ASP A 59 23.23 -6.47 5.34
C ASP A 59 24.72 -6.65 5.03
N GLU A 60 25.26 -7.86 5.14
CA GLU A 60 26.65 -8.21 4.83
C GLU A 60 27.00 -7.78 3.40
N LEU A 61 26.20 -8.19 2.41
CA LEU A 61 26.39 -7.85 0.99
C LEU A 61 26.44 -6.34 0.70
N LEU A 62 25.78 -5.53 1.53
CA LEU A 62 25.66 -4.08 1.33
C LEU A 62 26.51 -3.26 2.30
N SER A 63 27.12 -3.91 3.28
CA SER A 63 27.99 -3.29 4.28
C SER A 63 29.46 -3.58 4.07
N GLU A 64 29.80 -4.41 3.08
CA GLU A 64 31.16 -4.55 2.60
C GLU A 64 31.58 -3.34 1.75
N LYS A 65 32.85 -2.95 1.87
CA LYS A 65 33.43 -1.94 0.97
C LYS A 65 33.67 -2.60 -0.38
N VAL A 66 33.18 -1.96 -1.42
CA VAL A 66 33.40 -2.36 -2.80
C VAL A 66 34.38 -1.41 -3.47
N GLU A 67 35.20 -1.95 -4.37
CA GLU A 67 36.13 -1.17 -5.16
C GLU A 67 35.45 -0.76 -6.48
N PHE A 68 35.37 0.55 -6.74
CA PHE A 68 34.96 1.07 -8.05
C PHE A 68 36.08 1.93 -8.61
N ARG A 69 36.65 1.53 -9.75
CA ARG A 69 37.76 2.23 -10.42
C ARG A 69 38.88 2.62 -9.42
N GLN A 70 39.33 1.66 -8.61
CA GLN A 70 40.41 1.81 -7.61
C GLN A 70 40.06 2.66 -6.37
N VAL A 71 38.77 2.93 -6.13
CA VAL A 71 38.30 3.58 -4.91
C VAL A 71 37.40 2.64 -4.12
N GLU A 72 37.87 2.26 -2.94
CA GLU A 72 37.09 1.52 -1.94
C GLU A 72 36.06 2.44 -1.28
N HIS A 73 34.79 2.04 -1.32
CA HIS A 73 33.70 2.80 -0.72
C HIS A 73 32.53 1.89 -0.37
N TYR A 74 31.60 2.39 0.45
CA TYR A 74 30.34 1.69 0.71
C TYR A 74 29.34 1.93 -0.42
N LEU A 75 28.56 0.91 -0.74
CA LEU A 75 27.57 0.97 -1.82
C LEU A 75 26.53 2.08 -1.59
N ARG A 76 26.36 2.94 -2.60
CA ARG A 76 25.53 4.15 -2.51
C ARG A 76 24.12 3.90 -3.08
N LEU A 77 23.23 3.35 -2.25
CA LEU A 77 21.84 3.03 -2.64
C LEU A 77 20.98 4.26 -2.96
N ASP A 78 21.16 5.35 -2.20
CA ASP A 78 20.49 6.65 -2.42
C ASP A 78 20.72 7.17 -3.84
N LYS A 79 21.95 6.97 -4.26
CA LYS A 79 22.56 7.38 -5.49
C LYS A 79 22.15 6.49 -6.67
N MET A 80 22.18 5.17 -6.48
CA MET A 80 21.61 4.21 -7.45
C MET A 80 20.11 4.44 -7.69
N SER A 81 19.34 4.72 -6.64
CA SER A 81 17.90 4.96 -6.77
C SER A 81 17.54 6.23 -7.54
N GLN A 82 18.30 7.32 -7.35
CA GLN A 82 18.16 8.55 -8.15
C GLN A 82 18.31 8.26 -9.65
N SER A 83 19.28 7.42 -10.01
CA SER A 83 19.54 7.03 -11.39
C SER A 83 18.34 6.27 -12.00
N CYS A 84 17.75 5.34 -11.25
CA CYS A 84 16.56 4.60 -11.65
C CYS A 84 15.33 5.49 -11.87
N VAL A 85 15.07 6.41 -10.93
CA VAL A 85 13.92 7.33 -11.01
C VAL A 85 14.05 8.22 -12.26
N ARG A 86 15.24 8.78 -12.48
CA ARG A 86 15.54 9.59 -13.66
C ARG A 86 15.32 8.80 -14.96
N ALA A 87 15.84 7.58 -15.05
CA ALA A 87 15.65 6.74 -16.24
C ALA A 87 14.15 6.48 -16.53
N SER A 88 13.35 6.26 -15.49
CA SER A 88 11.89 6.12 -15.61
C SER A 88 11.22 7.40 -16.10
N GLU A 89 11.63 8.57 -15.60
CA GLU A 89 11.08 9.86 -16.00
C GLU A 89 11.40 10.19 -17.47
N LEU A 90 12.65 9.96 -17.89
CA LEU A 90 13.06 10.14 -19.29
C LEU A 90 12.26 9.22 -20.22
N GLY A 91 12.06 7.95 -19.82
CA GLY A 91 11.23 7.00 -20.57
C GLY A 91 9.77 7.45 -20.72
N LYS A 92 9.19 8.10 -19.72
CA LYS A 92 7.81 8.62 -19.76
C LYS A 92 7.64 9.84 -20.66
N GLN A 93 8.68 10.66 -20.80
CA GLN A 93 8.66 11.85 -21.64
C GLN A 93 8.86 11.53 -23.13
N GLY A 94 9.11 10.27 -23.49
CA GLY A 94 9.22 9.84 -24.89
C GLY A 94 10.41 10.44 -25.63
N MET A 95 11.44 10.88 -24.90
CA MET A 95 12.64 11.50 -25.50
C MET A 95 13.58 10.41 -26.04
N ASP A 96 13.98 10.54 -27.30
CA ASP A 96 14.87 9.63 -28.04
C ASP A 96 16.21 9.35 -27.31
N ASP A 97 16.85 8.24 -27.70
CA ASP A 97 18.11 7.67 -27.17
C ASP A 97 19.25 8.68 -26.88
N ILE A 98 19.25 9.84 -27.53
CA ILE A 98 20.26 10.91 -27.39
C ILE A 98 20.23 11.57 -25.99
N PHE A 99 19.10 11.52 -25.27
CA PHE A 99 18.95 12.07 -23.92
C PHE A 99 18.99 11.03 -22.79
N ARG A 100 19.27 9.74 -23.12
CA ARG A 100 19.49 8.69 -22.11
C ARG A 100 20.84 8.81 -21.41
N VAL A 101 21.81 9.44 -22.08
CA VAL A 101 23.06 9.86 -21.44
C VAL A 101 22.71 11.09 -20.60
N PRO A 102 23.02 11.12 -19.28
CA PRO A 102 22.82 12.32 -18.49
C PRO A 102 23.45 13.47 -19.27
N SER A 103 22.69 14.53 -19.55
CA SER A 103 23.27 15.67 -20.26
C SER A 103 24.50 16.09 -19.47
N TRP A 104 25.62 16.28 -20.15
CA TRP A 104 26.91 16.60 -19.51
C TRP A 104 26.81 17.80 -18.53
N MET A 105 25.74 18.60 -18.64
CA MET A 105 25.35 19.70 -17.76
C MET A 105 24.60 19.29 -16.48
N GLU A 106 23.80 18.22 -16.48
CA GLU A 106 23.10 17.74 -15.26
C GLU A 106 24.04 16.95 -14.36
N ALA A 107 24.90 16.09 -14.93
CA ALA A 107 26.00 15.47 -14.18
C ALA A 107 26.98 16.52 -13.62
N LYS A 108 27.11 17.68 -14.30
CA LYS A 108 27.89 18.84 -13.82
C LYS A 108 27.20 19.57 -12.66
N ASN A 109 25.87 19.54 -12.57
CA ASN A 109 25.11 20.20 -11.50
C ASN A 109 24.90 19.29 -10.28
N GLU A 110 24.85 17.96 -10.44
CA GLU A 110 24.63 16.99 -9.34
C GLU A 110 25.89 16.28 -8.82
N GLY A 111 27.00 16.30 -9.58
CA GLY A 111 28.34 16.32 -8.98
C GLY A 111 28.95 15.05 -8.42
N TRP A 112 28.60 13.84 -8.88
CA TRP A 112 29.32 12.64 -8.39
C TRP A 112 30.72 12.52 -8.99
N THR A 113 31.70 12.55 -8.11
CA THR A 113 33.12 12.40 -8.43
C THR A 113 33.70 11.19 -7.71
N LEU A 114 34.81 10.67 -8.24
CA LEU A 114 35.58 9.60 -7.63
C LEU A 114 36.07 9.99 -6.22
N GLU A 115 36.39 11.26 -6.01
CA GLU A 115 36.79 11.78 -4.69
C GLU A 115 35.64 11.72 -3.67
N GLN A 116 34.39 11.95 -4.09
CA GLN A 116 33.21 11.86 -3.22
C GLN A 116 32.84 10.43 -2.83
N LEU A 117 33.21 9.42 -3.62
CA LEU A 117 33.05 8.01 -3.21
C LEU A 117 33.99 7.69 -2.05
N GLY A 118 35.24 8.16 -2.11
CA GLY A 118 36.24 7.93 -1.08
C GLY A 118 36.07 8.83 0.16
N ASN A 119 35.48 10.02 0.01
CA ASN A 119 35.30 10.98 1.10
C ASN A 119 33.96 11.74 1.01
N PRO A 120 32.85 11.14 1.51
CA PRO A 120 31.49 11.62 1.27
C PRO A 120 31.14 12.92 2.01
N SER A 121 31.94 13.36 2.98
CA SER A 121 31.72 14.60 3.75
C SER A 121 32.28 15.86 3.07
N GLY A 122 33.00 15.71 1.95
CA GLY A 122 33.62 16.82 1.22
C GLY A 122 32.57 17.68 0.51
N SER A 123 32.33 18.90 1.00
CA SER A 123 31.39 19.87 0.40
C SER A 123 31.97 20.69 -0.75
N LYS A 124 33.22 20.46 -1.14
CA LYS A 124 33.88 21.21 -2.21
C LYS A 124 33.74 20.47 -3.54
N PHE A 125 33.02 21.09 -4.47
CA PHE A 125 33.17 20.79 -5.89
C PHE A 125 34.57 21.24 -6.32
N GLU A 126 35.56 20.36 -6.18
CA GLU A 126 36.84 20.59 -6.82
C GLU A 126 36.62 20.53 -8.33
N THR A 127 36.89 21.65 -8.98
CA THR A 127 36.75 21.84 -10.43
C THR A 127 37.85 21.04 -11.12
N GLY A 128 37.64 19.73 -11.27
CA GLY A 128 38.64 18.81 -11.81
C GLY A 128 38.46 17.33 -11.47
N GLY A 129 37.54 17.00 -10.56
CA GLY A 129 37.33 15.62 -10.12
C GLY A 129 36.96 14.64 -11.23
N LYS A 130 37.51 13.42 -11.17
CA LYS A 130 37.16 12.34 -12.13
C LYS A 130 35.69 11.96 -11.94
N ARG A 131 34.86 12.23 -12.94
CA ARG A 131 33.41 11.99 -12.87
C ARG A 131 33.07 10.52 -13.01
N ILE A 132 31.96 10.14 -12.38
CA ILE A 132 31.40 8.79 -12.43
C ILE A 132 30.15 8.82 -13.30
N ASP A 133 30.03 7.87 -14.21
CA ASP A 133 28.76 7.60 -14.88
C ASP A 133 27.88 6.77 -13.93
N PRO A 134 26.72 7.30 -13.48
CA PRO A 134 25.83 6.57 -12.59
C PRO A 134 25.29 5.27 -13.22
N PHE A 135 25.22 5.19 -14.54
CA PHE A 135 24.77 3.98 -15.23
C PHE A 135 25.78 2.84 -15.12
N GLU A 136 27.06 3.12 -15.36
CA GLU A 136 28.14 2.13 -15.21
C GLU A 136 28.25 1.64 -13.76
N TYR A 137 28.20 2.59 -12.82
CA TYR A 137 28.17 2.28 -11.38
C TYR A 137 26.98 1.37 -11.03
N TRP A 138 25.80 1.68 -11.57
CA TRP A 138 24.62 0.88 -11.34
C TRP A 138 24.77 -0.54 -11.91
N GLN A 139 25.27 -0.68 -13.15
CA GLN A 139 25.46 -1.97 -13.79
C GLN A 139 26.38 -2.88 -12.97
N GLU A 140 27.50 -2.34 -12.47
CA GLU A 140 28.49 -3.09 -11.71
C GLU A 140 27.95 -3.63 -10.38
N PHE A 141 27.17 -2.82 -9.66
CA PHE A 141 26.67 -3.17 -8.32
C PHE A 141 25.22 -3.65 -8.26
N SER A 142 24.51 -3.65 -9.39
CA SER A 142 23.10 -4.06 -9.47
C SER A 142 22.86 -5.49 -8.95
N SER A 143 23.76 -6.42 -9.23
CA SER A 143 23.66 -7.83 -8.80
C SER A 143 23.63 -7.96 -7.28
N LEU A 144 24.54 -7.28 -6.57
CA LEU A 144 24.60 -7.26 -5.11
C LEU A 144 23.33 -6.66 -4.50
N THR A 145 22.80 -5.59 -5.09
CA THR A 145 21.55 -4.97 -4.63
C THR A 145 20.32 -5.86 -4.84
N LEU A 146 20.32 -6.68 -5.91
CA LEU A 146 19.25 -7.63 -6.19
C LEU A 146 19.31 -8.85 -5.27
N GLU A 147 20.51 -9.37 -5.01
CA GLU A 147 20.71 -10.51 -4.12
C GLU A 147 20.33 -10.19 -2.66
N SER A 148 20.74 -9.02 -2.17
CA SER A 148 20.32 -8.51 -0.86
C SER A 148 18.80 -8.29 -0.77
N LEU A 149 18.18 -7.73 -1.81
CA LEU A 149 16.72 -7.59 -1.90
C LEU A 149 16.02 -8.95 -1.82
N ASP A 150 16.54 -9.99 -2.47
CA ASP A 150 16.02 -11.35 -2.36
C ASP A 150 16.12 -11.92 -0.93
N TYR A 151 17.24 -11.70 -0.24
CA TYR A 151 17.38 -12.09 1.16
C TYR A 151 16.37 -11.37 2.06
N TYR A 152 16.16 -10.07 1.87
CA TYR A 152 15.17 -9.31 2.65
C TYR A 152 13.73 -9.75 2.39
N LYS A 153 13.35 -10.01 1.14
CA LYS A 153 12.02 -10.57 0.81
C LYS A 153 11.81 -11.94 1.44
N ARG A 154 12.84 -12.79 1.48
CA ARG A 154 12.78 -14.09 2.18
C ARG A 154 12.66 -13.90 3.69
N ALA A 155 13.39 -12.97 4.28
CA ALA A 155 13.29 -12.66 5.71
C ALA A 155 11.86 -12.25 6.09
N LEU A 156 11.22 -11.41 5.26
CA LEU A 156 9.85 -10.96 5.47
C LEU A 156 8.85 -12.11 5.53
N ASN A 157 9.15 -13.22 4.83
CA ASN A 157 8.28 -14.39 4.87
C ASN A 157 8.24 -15.08 6.24
N TYR A 158 9.32 -14.99 7.01
CA TYR A 158 9.44 -15.63 8.32
C TYR A 158 9.10 -14.69 9.47
N ASN A 159 9.19 -13.38 9.27
CA ASN A 159 8.74 -12.40 10.26
C ASN A 159 8.17 -11.14 9.59
N PRO A 160 6.84 -11.07 9.38
CA PRO A 160 6.22 -9.88 8.78
C PRO A 160 6.22 -8.67 9.71
N PHE A 161 6.44 -8.86 11.02
CA PHE A 161 6.47 -7.81 12.04
C PHE A 161 7.81 -7.08 12.13
N ASP A 162 8.89 -7.67 11.63
CA ASP A 162 10.25 -7.11 11.73
C ASP A 162 10.39 -5.77 11.00
N GLY A 163 9.70 -5.63 9.87
CA GLY A 163 9.63 -4.38 9.12
C GLY A 163 8.83 -3.27 9.80
N TYR A 164 8.10 -3.62 10.87
CA TYR A 164 7.23 -2.77 11.66
C TYR A 164 7.84 -2.41 13.04
N ASN A 165 8.73 -3.26 13.55
CA ASN A 165 9.43 -3.13 14.82
C ASN A 165 10.89 -2.72 14.60
N SER A 166 11.17 -1.64 13.87
CA SER A 166 12.54 -1.14 13.86
C SER A 166 12.88 -0.48 15.20
N PRO A 167 14.09 -0.72 15.73
CA PRO A 167 14.53 -0.09 16.96
C PRO A 167 14.68 1.42 16.75
N SER A 168 14.39 2.19 17.81
CA SER A 168 14.81 3.59 17.94
C SER A 168 16.32 3.65 18.22
N ALA A 169 17.14 3.06 17.34
CA ALA A 169 18.57 3.26 17.43
C ALA A 169 18.86 4.65 16.85
N LYS A 170 19.12 5.63 17.73
CA LYS A 170 19.92 6.80 17.39
C LYS A 170 21.30 6.29 16.97
N VAL A 171 21.43 5.82 15.74
CA VAL A 171 22.74 5.61 15.12
C VAL A 171 23.16 7.01 14.70
N ASP A 172 24.22 7.53 15.31
CA ASP A 172 24.86 8.75 14.86
C ASP A 172 25.15 8.60 13.37
N LEU A 173 24.37 9.31 12.55
CA LEU A 173 24.44 9.34 11.09
C LEU A 173 25.73 10.05 10.68
N THR A 174 26.85 9.35 10.78
CA THR A 174 28.03 9.67 9.98
C THR A 174 27.75 9.21 8.55
N TRP A 175 27.95 10.08 7.57
CA TRP A 175 27.81 9.80 6.12
C TRP A 175 28.70 8.64 5.60
N ASP A 176 29.56 8.10 6.47
CA ASP A 176 30.48 7.01 6.19
C ASP A 176 29.88 5.60 6.39
N LYS A 177 28.71 5.44 7.03
CA LYS A 177 28.08 4.11 7.20
C LYS A 177 27.05 3.83 6.11
N PRO A 178 26.91 2.57 5.64
CA PRO A 178 25.90 2.20 4.66
C PRO A 178 24.50 2.53 5.19
N PRO A 179 23.60 3.08 4.35
CA PRO A 179 22.32 3.66 4.77
C PRO A 179 21.30 2.64 5.29
N ILE A 180 21.71 1.40 5.55
CA ILE A 180 20.88 0.22 5.82
C ILE A 180 20.98 -0.19 7.30
N VAL A 181 22.09 0.14 7.94
CA VAL A 181 22.36 -0.23 9.34
C VAL A 181 21.37 0.47 10.26
N GLY A 182 20.68 -0.33 11.09
CA GLY A 182 19.69 0.17 12.05
C GLY A 182 18.28 0.41 11.48
N LYS A 183 18.07 0.18 10.18
CA LYS A 183 16.75 0.32 9.55
C LYS A 183 15.89 -0.92 9.70
N GLY A 184 14.57 -0.74 9.71
CA GLY A 184 13.62 -1.86 9.71
C GLY A 184 13.60 -2.60 8.37
N LEU A 185 13.24 -3.88 8.38
CA LEU A 185 13.25 -4.74 7.18
C LEU A 185 12.52 -4.13 5.98
N LEU A 186 11.32 -3.57 6.17
CA LEU A 186 10.55 -2.95 5.09
C LEU A 186 11.23 -1.70 4.51
N GLU A 187 11.96 -0.96 5.34
CA GLU A 187 12.74 0.19 4.87
C GLU A 187 13.99 -0.27 4.11
N LYS A 188 14.65 -1.35 4.56
CA LYS A 188 15.74 -1.98 3.79
C LYS A 188 15.25 -2.42 2.41
N ILE A 189 14.11 -3.11 2.35
CA ILE A 189 13.45 -3.51 1.08
C ILE A 189 13.16 -2.28 0.22
N LYS A 190 12.63 -1.18 0.80
CA LYS A 190 12.40 0.06 0.06
C LYS A 190 13.69 0.62 -0.55
N LEU A 191 14.77 0.70 0.21
CA LEU A 191 16.02 1.26 -0.31
C LEU A 191 16.60 0.39 -1.43
N THR A 192 16.65 -0.92 -1.24
CA THR A 192 17.21 -1.84 -2.24
C THR A 192 16.31 -2.00 -3.47
N SER A 193 15.00 -1.97 -3.31
CA SER A 193 14.06 -2.05 -4.45
C SER A 193 14.17 -0.81 -5.34
N PHE A 194 14.29 0.38 -4.75
CA PHE A 194 14.49 1.61 -5.51
C PHE A 194 15.87 1.66 -6.16
N ALA A 195 16.92 1.20 -5.46
CA ALA A 195 18.27 1.10 -6.02
C ALA A 195 18.37 0.09 -7.17
N SER A 196 17.60 -1.00 -7.14
CA SER A 196 17.54 -2.01 -8.22
C SER A 196 16.55 -1.68 -9.34
N CYS A 197 15.99 -0.47 -9.35
CA CYS A 197 14.98 -0.01 -10.30
C CYS A 197 13.67 -0.84 -10.30
N ARG A 198 13.30 -1.43 -9.15
CA ARG A 198 12.08 -2.23 -8.96
C ARG A 198 11.20 -1.71 -7.83
N PRO A 199 10.70 -0.46 -7.89
CA PRO A 199 9.91 0.14 -6.81
C PRO A 199 8.63 -0.65 -6.49
N GLU A 200 8.10 -1.40 -7.45
CA GLU A 200 6.94 -2.29 -7.29
C GLU A 200 7.16 -3.37 -6.23
N GLU A 201 8.40 -3.89 -6.08
CA GLU A 201 8.71 -4.92 -5.09
C GLU A 201 8.58 -4.38 -3.66
N ALA A 202 8.90 -3.11 -3.41
CA ALA A 202 8.67 -2.50 -2.11
C ALA A 202 7.19 -2.35 -1.80
N LEU A 203 6.39 -1.93 -2.78
CA LEU A 203 4.94 -1.81 -2.62
C LEU A 203 4.31 -3.16 -2.30
N LEU A 204 4.68 -4.21 -3.06
CA LEU A 204 4.21 -5.58 -2.83
C LEU A 204 4.64 -6.10 -1.45
N ALA A 205 5.89 -5.88 -1.04
CA ALA A 205 6.37 -6.31 0.27
C ALA A 205 5.60 -5.65 1.43
N HIS A 206 5.34 -4.35 1.35
CA HIS A 206 4.55 -3.64 2.36
C HIS A 206 3.11 -4.16 2.42
N PHE A 207 2.47 -4.34 1.25
CA PHE A 207 1.12 -4.87 1.18
C PHE A 207 1.02 -6.32 1.67
N GLN A 208 1.98 -7.18 1.34
CA GLN A 208 2.02 -8.56 1.82
C GLN A 208 2.25 -8.64 3.34
N SER A 209 3.08 -7.76 3.90
CA SER A 209 3.26 -7.66 5.36
C SER A 209 1.93 -7.35 6.05
N ILE A 210 1.14 -6.40 5.52
CA ILE A 210 -0.20 -6.08 6.02
C ILE A 210 -1.10 -7.33 6.06
N LEU A 211 -1.20 -8.05 4.94
CA LEU A 211 -2.05 -9.24 4.84
C LEU A 211 -1.62 -10.35 5.81
N ARG A 212 -0.31 -10.61 5.91
CA ARG A 212 0.20 -11.64 6.83
C ARG A 212 -0.02 -11.28 8.29
N ILE A 213 0.16 -10.01 8.67
CA ILE A 213 -0.15 -9.56 10.03
C ILE A 213 -1.63 -9.83 10.35
N GLU A 214 -2.54 -9.55 9.42
CA GLU A 214 -3.97 -9.82 9.59
C GLU A 214 -4.28 -11.33 9.69
N GLU A 215 -3.58 -12.17 8.94
CA GLU A 215 -3.67 -13.63 9.04
C GLU A 215 -3.23 -14.12 10.43
N PHE A 216 -2.09 -13.66 10.94
CA PHE A 216 -1.61 -14.00 12.28
C PHE A 216 -2.58 -13.53 13.37
N VAL A 217 -3.13 -12.31 13.25
CA VAL A 217 -4.16 -11.80 14.17
C VAL A 217 -5.39 -12.71 14.13
N PHE A 218 -5.84 -13.10 12.94
CA PHE A 218 -6.99 -13.99 12.80
C PHE A 218 -6.76 -15.36 13.45
N GLU A 219 -5.58 -15.95 13.25
CA GLU A 219 -5.20 -17.20 13.92
C GLU A 219 -5.23 -17.05 15.43
N LYS A 220 -4.67 -15.95 15.95
CA LYS A 220 -4.67 -15.67 17.39
C LYS A 220 -6.09 -15.52 17.96
N ILE A 221 -6.97 -14.80 17.26
CA ILE A 221 -8.40 -14.69 17.62
C ILE A 221 -9.06 -16.07 17.61
N ARG A 222 -8.77 -16.90 16.61
CA ARG A 222 -9.34 -18.25 16.48
C ARG A 222 -8.86 -19.19 17.60
N THR A 223 -7.61 -19.07 18.02
CA THR A 223 -7.01 -19.89 19.09
C THR A 223 -7.35 -19.39 20.49
N ALA A 224 -7.76 -18.12 20.64
CA ALA A 224 -8.21 -17.59 21.92
C ALA A 224 -9.41 -18.42 22.41
N ALA A 225 -9.23 -19.08 23.56
CA ALA A 225 -10.19 -20.04 24.08
C ALA A 225 -11.60 -19.42 24.16
N LYS A 226 -12.58 -20.10 23.54
CA LYS A 226 -14.00 -19.75 23.73
C LYS A 226 -14.28 -19.72 25.23
N PRO A 227 -14.96 -18.68 25.76
CA PRO A 227 -15.24 -18.63 27.19
C PRO A 227 -15.97 -19.91 27.60
N VAL A 228 -15.38 -20.66 28.53
CA VAL A 228 -15.97 -21.90 29.04
C VAL A 228 -17.20 -21.49 29.84
N LEU A 229 -18.37 -21.53 29.21
CA LEU A 229 -19.64 -21.31 29.89
C LEU A 229 -19.79 -22.35 31.00
N PRO A 230 -20.00 -21.94 32.27
CA PRO A 230 -20.21 -22.86 33.36
C PRO A 230 -21.39 -23.80 33.07
N TRP A 231 -21.25 -25.08 33.41
CA TRP A 231 -22.22 -26.14 33.06
C TRP A 231 -23.66 -25.85 33.51
N TRP A 232 -23.84 -25.12 34.62
CA TRP A 232 -25.13 -24.70 35.15
C TRP A 232 -25.82 -23.60 34.33
N LYS A 233 -25.08 -22.70 33.66
CA LYS A 233 -25.65 -21.71 32.72
C LYS A 233 -26.20 -22.38 31.44
N ARG A 234 -25.55 -23.46 30.98
CA ARG A 234 -26.06 -24.26 29.84
C ARG A 234 -27.38 -24.97 30.18
N ILE A 235 -27.51 -25.43 31.42
CA ILE A 235 -28.74 -26.07 31.92
C ILE A 235 -29.85 -25.04 32.12
N LEU A 236 -29.53 -23.87 32.67
CA LEU A 236 -30.52 -22.78 32.83
C LEU A 236 -31.07 -22.29 31.49
N ASN A 237 -30.23 -22.13 30.45
CA ASN A 237 -30.69 -21.78 29.10
C ASN A 237 -31.55 -22.88 28.44
N PHE A 238 -31.40 -24.14 28.85
CA PHE A 238 -32.22 -25.26 28.38
C PHE A 238 -33.61 -25.29 29.05
N PHE A 239 -33.74 -24.78 30.29
CA PHE A 239 -34.98 -24.79 31.05
C PHE A 239 -35.68 -23.42 31.17
N SER A 240 -35.04 -22.31 30.77
CA SER A 240 -35.64 -20.98 30.79
C SER A 240 -36.50 -20.72 29.55
N PHE A 241 -37.77 -21.13 29.58
CA PHE A 241 -38.86 -20.56 28.77
C PHE A 241 -39.23 -19.14 29.28
N SER A 242 -38.24 -18.27 29.43
CA SER A 242 -38.41 -16.89 29.87
C SER A 242 -37.98 -15.95 28.75
N CYS A 243 -38.96 -15.28 28.15
CA CYS A 243 -38.78 -14.11 27.28
C CYS A 243 -38.19 -12.91 28.04
N LYS A 244 -36.98 -13.06 28.57
CA LYS A 244 -36.09 -11.93 28.83
C LYS A 244 -34.77 -12.28 28.14
N LYS A 245 -34.68 -11.78 26.92
CA LYS A 245 -33.45 -11.68 26.15
C LYS A 245 -32.54 -10.71 26.90
N GLU A 246 -31.89 -11.17 27.96
CA GLU A 246 -30.65 -10.55 28.40
C GLU A 246 -29.62 -10.93 27.34
N GLU A 247 -29.44 -10.01 26.38
CA GLU A 247 -28.41 -10.02 25.33
C GLU A 247 -27.01 -9.82 25.94
N GLU A 248 -26.67 -10.59 26.97
CA GLU A 248 -25.29 -10.84 27.41
C GLU A 248 -24.91 -12.29 27.06
N GLU A 249 -25.23 -12.71 25.84
CA GLU A 249 -24.40 -13.72 25.20
C GLU A 249 -23.06 -13.04 24.90
N LEU A 250 -22.00 -13.49 25.59
CA LEU A 250 -20.62 -13.26 25.18
C LEU A 250 -20.47 -13.73 23.72
N GLY A 251 -20.76 -12.81 22.81
CA GLY A 251 -20.91 -13.09 21.39
C GLY A 251 -19.57 -13.41 20.77
N GLU A 252 -19.53 -14.45 19.96
CA GLU A 252 -18.74 -14.32 18.73
C GLU A 252 -19.26 -13.04 18.07
N GLU A 253 -18.44 -11.98 17.99
CA GLU A 253 -18.82 -10.80 17.21
C GLU A 253 -19.24 -11.31 15.83
N ASP A 254 -20.53 -11.22 15.53
CA ASP A 254 -21.15 -11.71 14.29
C ASP A 254 -20.66 -10.93 13.05
N LEU A 255 -19.63 -10.11 13.21
CA LEU A 255 -19.05 -9.25 12.20
C LEU A 255 -18.23 -10.05 11.18
N PRO A 256 -18.11 -9.53 9.94
CA PRO A 256 -17.22 -10.10 8.93
C PRO A 256 -15.80 -10.32 9.46
N LYS A 257 -15.11 -11.33 8.92
CA LYS A 257 -13.77 -11.75 9.34
C LYS A 257 -12.81 -10.56 9.44
N GLU A 258 -12.79 -9.72 8.43
CA GLU A 258 -11.90 -8.57 8.30
C GLU A 258 -12.17 -7.55 9.40
N ILE A 259 -13.44 -7.26 9.70
CA ILE A 259 -13.82 -6.31 10.74
C ILE A 259 -13.41 -6.80 12.11
N ARG A 260 -13.57 -8.10 12.41
CA ARG A 260 -13.10 -8.69 13.67
C ARG A 260 -11.59 -8.54 13.83
N ILE A 261 -10.83 -8.81 12.76
CA ILE A 261 -9.38 -8.61 12.76
C ILE A 261 -9.06 -7.15 13.04
N TRP A 262 -9.68 -6.21 12.33
CA TRP A 262 -9.39 -4.79 12.48
C TRP A 262 -9.82 -4.23 13.84
N ASN A 263 -10.95 -4.68 14.41
CA ASN A 263 -11.36 -4.39 15.79
C ASN A 263 -10.30 -4.84 16.78
N SER A 264 -9.80 -6.08 16.62
CA SER A 264 -8.76 -6.64 17.46
C SER A 264 -7.46 -5.83 17.37
N ILE A 265 -7.03 -5.46 16.16
CA ILE A 265 -5.87 -4.60 15.93
C ILE A 265 -6.08 -3.22 16.54
N ALA A 266 -7.27 -2.62 16.39
CA ALA A 266 -7.58 -1.32 16.99
C ALA A 266 -7.52 -1.37 18.53
N GLY A 267 -8.00 -2.45 19.14
CA GLY A 267 -7.90 -2.71 20.58
C GLY A 267 -6.48 -3.00 21.08
N SER A 268 -5.53 -3.30 20.20
CA SER A 268 -4.15 -3.64 20.58
C SER A 268 -3.32 -2.45 21.10
N GLU A 269 -3.82 -1.21 21.02
CA GLU A 269 -3.13 -0.04 21.56
C GLU A 269 -3.08 -0.07 23.10
N SER A 270 -4.18 -0.45 23.75
CA SER A 270 -4.25 -0.58 25.20
C SER A 270 -3.64 -1.89 25.71
N ASN A 271 -3.76 -2.96 24.92
CA ASN A 271 -3.18 -4.27 25.22
C ASN A 271 -2.44 -4.83 24.01
N PRO A 272 -1.10 -4.63 23.90
CA PRO A 272 -0.34 -5.04 22.73
C PRO A 272 -0.34 -6.55 22.55
N MET A 273 -0.51 -7.00 21.30
CA MET A 273 -0.48 -8.44 21.00
C MET A 273 0.94 -8.91 20.75
N ILE A 274 1.40 -9.90 21.50
CA ILE A 274 2.70 -10.54 21.26
C ILE A 274 2.46 -11.88 20.55
N PHE A 275 3.11 -12.11 19.41
CA PHE A 275 2.94 -13.34 18.63
C PHE A 275 3.99 -14.41 18.91
N SER A 276 5.16 -14.02 19.42
CA SER A 276 6.19 -14.95 19.90
C SER A 276 6.71 -14.47 21.26
N GLU A 277 6.57 -15.32 22.29
CA GLU A 277 7.07 -15.02 23.64
C GLU A 277 8.60 -14.97 23.68
N ASP A 278 9.28 -15.74 22.83
CA ASP A 278 10.73 -15.75 22.70
C ASP A 278 11.28 -14.46 22.07
N TYR A 279 10.45 -13.77 21.27
CA TYR A 279 10.83 -12.55 20.55
C TYR A 279 9.74 -11.46 20.66
N PRO A 280 9.49 -10.94 21.87
CA PRO A 280 8.37 -10.03 22.09
C PRO A 280 8.58 -8.67 21.40
N GLU A 281 9.81 -8.16 21.37
CA GLU A 281 10.12 -6.85 20.78
C GLU A 281 9.93 -6.81 19.26
N THR A 282 10.22 -7.91 18.56
CA THR A 282 10.12 -7.99 17.09
C THR A 282 8.76 -8.49 16.62
N THR A 283 7.94 -9.07 17.50
CA THR A 283 6.61 -9.63 17.17
C THR A 283 5.45 -8.95 17.92
N ARG A 284 5.70 -7.85 18.62
CA ARG A 284 4.64 -7.04 19.26
C ARG A 284 3.78 -6.35 18.21
N LEU A 285 2.46 -6.33 18.32
CA LEU A 285 1.54 -5.56 17.47
C LEU A 285 0.80 -4.49 18.29
N THR A 286 0.68 -3.29 17.72
CA THR A 286 -0.02 -2.12 18.27
C THR A 286 -0.77 -1.42 17.14
N ALA A 287 -1.90 -0.80 17.44
CA ALA A 287 -2.74 -0.13 16.44
C ALA A 287 -1.98 0.98 15.74
N ASN A 288 -1.24 1.81 16.49
CA ASN A 288 -0.49 2.93 15.95
C ASN A 288 0.60 2.50 14.97
N LYS A 289 1.35 1.43 15.28
CA LYS A 289 2.38 0.94 14.36
C LYS A 289 1.74 0.26 13.12
N TYR A 290 0.59 -0.40 13.25
CA TYR A 290 -0.17 -0.91 12.10
C TYR A 290 -0.63 0.22 11.16
N LYS A 291 -1.17 1.30 11.72
CA LYS A 291 -1.53 2.53 10.97
C LYS A 291 -0.33 3.12 10.21
N ARG A 292 0.86 3.12 10.81
CA ARG A 292 2.09 3.58 10.14
C ARG A 292 2.43 2.73 8.91
N ILE A 293 2.31 1.39 8.96
CA ILE A 293 2.52 0.56 7.77
C ILE A 293 1.53 0.94 6.67
N LEU A 294 0.24 1.10 7.00
CA LEU A 294 -0.79 1.49 6.02
C LEU A 294 -0.44 2.81 5.34
N LEU A 295 -0.03 3.82 6.12
CA LEU A 295 0.37 5.13 5.60
C LEU A 295 1.63 5.03 4.72
N ASN A 296 2.66 4.32 5.16
CA ASN A 296 3.88 4.11 4.36
C ASN A 296 3.56 3.40 3.02
N THR A 297 2.64 2.43 3.03
CA THR A 297 2.18 1.73 1.83
C THR A 297 1.45 2.68 0.88
N LEU A 298 0.59 3.56 1.42
CA LEU A 298 -0.06 4.61 0.64
C LEU A 298 0.92 5.64 0.07
N GLU A 299 1.98 5.99 0.81
CA GLU A 299 3.03 6.88 0.32
C GLU A 299 3.75 6.26 -0.87
N LEU A 300 4.12 4.98 -0.81
CA LEU A 300 4.72 4.25 -1.93
C LEU A 300 3.82 4.26 -3.17
N LEU A 301 2.51 4.10 -3.02
CA LEU A 301 1.55 4.22 -4.12
C LEU A 301 1.51 5.62 -4.76
N ARG A 302 1.84 6.67 -3.99
CA ARG A 302 1.81 8.06 -4.45
C ARG A 302 3.13 8.51 -5.07
N MET A 303 4.22 7.79 -4.85
CA MET A 303 5.54 8.18 -5.35
C MET A 303 5.56 8.18 -6.89
N LYS A 304 6.00 9.31 -7.47
CA LYS A 304 6.25 9.44 -8.91
C LYS A 304 7.30 8.40 -9.31
N GLY A 305 6.91 7.41 -10.12
CA GLY A 305 7.79 6.30 -10.52
C GLY A 305 7.18 4.92 -10.27
N GLY A 306 6.23 4.79 -9.34
CA GLY A 306 5.46 3.56 -9.17
C GLY A 306 4.41 3.42 -10.28
N ALA A 307 4.58 2.48 -11.20
CA ALA A 307 3.40 1.85 -11.77
C ALA A 307 2.65 1.17 -10.62
N SER A 308 1.32 1.23 -10.59
CA SER A 308 0.56 0.52 -9.56
C SER A 308 0.68 -0.99 -9.83
N SER A 309 1.60 -1.67 -9.15
CA SER A 309 1.67 -3.13 -9.17
C SER A 309 0.48 -3.77 -8.45
N LEU A 310 -0.23 -3.01 -7.62
CA LEU A 310 -1.48 -3.44 -7.02
C LEU A 310 -2.61 -3.45 -8.05
N SER A 311 -3.35 -4.54 -8.08
CA SER A 311 -4.63 -4.66 -8.76
C SER A 311 -5.66 -3.65 -8.20
N PRO A 312 -6.75 -3.37 -8.94
CA PRO A 312 -7.87 -2.57 -8.43
C PRO A 312 -8.41 -3.05 -7.09
N GLU A 313 -8.53 -4.37 -6.92
CA GLU A 313 -9.06 -4.98 -5.71
C GLU A 313 -8.13 -4.77 -4.52
N GLU A 314 -6.82 -4.99 -4.70
CA GLU A 314 -5.82 -4.73 -3.65
C GLU A 314 -5.77 -3.25 -3.27
N SER A 315 -5.88 -2.36 -4.26
CA SER A 315 -5.94 -0.92 -4.03
C SER A 315 -7.18 -0.54 -3.21
N VAL A 316 -8.37 -1.02 -3.60
CA VAL A 316 -9.61 -0.82 -2.84
C VAL A 316 -9.50 -1.39 -1.43
N SER A 317 -8.92 -2.58 -1.30
CA SER A 317 -8.70 -3.27 -0.03
C SER A 317 -7.80 -2.44 0.91
N LEU A 318 -6.73 -1.84 0.39
CA LEU A 318 -5.85 -0.96 1.17
C LEU A 318 -6.58 0.31 1.64
N TYR A 319 -7.30 1.00 0.73
CA TYR A 319 -8.08 2.18 1.11
C TYR A 319 -9.19 1.86 2.11
N THR A 320 -9.78 0.66 2.02
CA THR A 320 -10.80 0.19 2.98
C THR A 320 -10.22 0.08 4.39
N ARG A 321 -9.01 -0.46 4.55
CA ARG A 321 -8.30 -0.49 5.84
C ARG A 321 -8.05 0.93 6.36
N VAL A 322 -7.57 1.81 5.49
CA VAL A 322 -7.29 3.20 5.85
C VAL A 322 -8.55 3.91 6.36
N LEU A 323 -9.70 3.70 5.71
CA LEU A 323 -10.98 4.24 6.16
C LEU A 323 -11.41 3.69 7.52
N PHE A 324 -11.24 2.38 7.74
CA PHE A 324 -11.56 1.77 9.02
C PHE A 324 -10.70 2.36 10.16
N PHE A 325 -9.38 2.43 9.97
CA PHE A 325 -8.44 2.91 10.99
C PHE A 325 -8.37 4.44 11.13
N SER A 326 -9.13 5.18 10.32
CA SER A 326 -9.26 6.65 10.44
C SER A 326 -10.05 7.05 11.69
N CYS A 327 -10.93 6.18 12.19
CA CYS A 327 -11.71 6.43 13.40
C CYS A 327 -11.07 5.77 14.63
N SER A 328 -11.20 6.40 15.79
CA SER A 328 -10.91 5.77 17.08
C SER A 328 -12.11 4.94 17.58
N LYS A 329 -13.33 5.43 17.33
CA LYS A 329 -14.59 4.78 17.67
C LYS A 329 -15.58 4.88 16.52
N ARG A 330 -16.35 3.81 16.34
CA ARG A 330 -17.38 3.71 15.31
C ARG A 330 -18.58 2.94 15.86
N ASN A 331 -19.76 3.50 15.66
CA ASN A 331 -21.00 2.84 16.00
C ASN A 331 -21.40 1.92 14.85
N ILE A 332 -21.09 0.63 15.00
CA ILE A 332 -21.45 -0.40 14.03
C ILE A 332 -22.86 -0.91 14.39
N PRO A 333 -23.85 -0.78 13.50
CA PRO A 333 -25.21 -1.25 13.78
C PRO A 333 -25.25 -2.78 13.83
N ALA A 334 -26.20 -3.34 14.57
CA ALA A 334 -26.34 -4.80 14.71
C ALA A 334 -26.54 -5.52 13.37
N GLU A 335 -27.20 -4.87 12.40
CA GLU A 335 -27.43 -5.38 11.04
C GLU A 335 -26.14 -5.52 10.20
N ALA A 336 -25.04 -4.89 10.64
CA ALA A 336 -23.77 -4.91 9.93
C ALA A 336 -23.16 -6.31 9.78
N LYS A 337 -23.66 -7.31 10.53
CA LYS A 337 -23.35 -8.73 10.32
C LYS A 337 -23.45 -9.16 8.86
N TYR A 338 -24.45 -8.64 8.14
CA TYR A 338 -24.72 -9.01 6.75
C TYR A 338 -24.05 -8.10 5.72
N TRP A 339 -23.32 -7.09 6.19
CA TRP A 339 -22.69 -6.10 5.32
C TRP A 339 -21.28 -6.54 4.94
N GLY A 340 -20.83 -6.11 3.76
CA GLY A 340 -19.43 -6.28 3.38
C GLY A 340 -18.50 -5.38 4.20
N PRO A 341 -17.21 -5.77 4.37
CA PRO A 341 -16.24 -4.99 5.15
C PRO A 341 -16.05 -3.58 4.59
N SER A 342 -16.20 -3.38 3.28
CA SER A 342 -16.15 -2.05 2.67
C SER A 342 -17.29 -1.15 3.11
N ALA A 343 -18.52 -1.67 3.23
CA ALA A 343 -19.67 -0.89 3.65
C ALA A 343 -19.54 -0.46 5.13
N ILE A 344 -19.04 -1.38 5.96
CA ILE A 344 -18.75 -1.11 7.37
C ILE A 344 -17.62 -0.09 7.48
N ALA A 345 -16.56 -0.22 6.68
CA ALA A 345 -15.43 0.71 6.63
C ALA A 345 -15.80 2.13 6.16
N THR A 346 -16.90 2.30 5.40
CA THR A 346 -17.42 3.60 4.97
C THR A 346 -18.39 4.25 5.94
N LEU A 347 -18.76 3.60 7.04
CA LEU A 347 -19.54 4.25 8.09
C LEU A 347 -18.75 5.40 8.72
N PRO A 348 -19.39 6.55 9.00
CA PRO A 348 -18.73 7.68 9.65
C PRO A 348 -18.25 7.32 11.05
N CYS A 349 -17.26 8.06 11.55
CA CYS A 349 -16.83 7.95 12.94
C CYS A 349 -17.96 8.36 13.90
N ASP A 350 -17.83 7.96 15.17
CA ASP A 350 -18.70 8.47 16.23
C ASP A 350 -18.60 10.02 16.28
N PRO A 351 -19.72 10.76 16.45
CA PRO A 351 -19.70 12.22 16.51
C PRO A 351 -18.82 12.79 17.63
N SER A 352 -18.48 12.01 18.65
CA SER A 352 -17.52 12.40 19.70
C SER A 352 -16.05 12.43 19.23
N ASP A 353 -15.72 11.80 18.09
CA ASP A 353 -14.38 11.75 17.52
C ASP A 353 -14.22 12.79 16.40
N GLU A 354 -14.10 14.06 16.77
CA GLU A 354 -13.99 15.18 15.82
C GLU A 354 -12.72 15.10 14.95
N GLU A 355 -11.58 14.74 15.56
CA GLU A 355 -10.30 14.61 14.86
C GLU A 355 -10.30 13.41 13.90
N GLY A 356 -10.78 12.24 14.37
CA GLY A 356 -10.96 11.06 13.53
C GLY A 356 -11.93 11.32 12.38
N SER A 357 -12.98 12.10 12.60
CA SER A 357 -13.93 12.51 11.56
C SER A 357 -13.25 13.32 10.44
N LYS A 358 -12.39 14.29 10.79
CA LYS A 358 -11.62 15.07 9.80
C LYS A 358 -10.72 14.16 8.93
N VAL A 359 -9.98 13.26 9.58
CA VAL A 359 -9.10 12.29 8.90
C VAL A 359 -9.91 11.33 8.03
N PHE A 360 -11.03 10.84 8.54
CA PHE A 360 -11.93 9.93 7.84
C PHE A 360 -12.45 10.54 6.55
N TYR A 361 -13.02 11.75 6.58
CA TYR A 361 -13.56 12.37 5.36
C TYR A 361 -12.46 12.74 4.36
N SER A 362 -11.26 13.12 4.82
CA SER A 362 -10.10 13.31 3.94
C SER A 362 -9.71 12.00 3.24
N ASN A 363 -9.69 10.87 3.97
CA ASN A 363 -9.39 9.57 3.39
C ASN A 363 -10.54 9.03 2.53
N LEU A 364 -11.79 9.34 2.86
CA LEU A 364 -12.98 8.99 2.07
C LEU A 364 -12.99 9.71 0.73
N PHE A 365 -12.57 10.98 0.70
CA PHE A 365 -12.35 11.70 -0.54
C PHE A 365 -11.28 11.03 -1.43
N ARG A 366 -10.17 10.59 -0.84
CA ARG A 366 -9.10 9.88 -1.57
C ARG A 366 -9.58 8.53 -2.10
N ALA A 367 -10.32 7.77 -1.28
CA ALA A 367 -10.95 6.53 -1.71
C ALA A 367 -11.94 6.76 -2.85
N ALA A 368 -12.81 7.77 -2.75
CA ALA A 368 -13.75 8.15 -3.80
C ALA A 368 -13.04 8.47 -5.13
N ARG A 369 -11.88 9.15 -5.09
CA ARG A 369 -11.05 9.41 -6.29
C ARG A 369 -10.50 8.12 -6.91
N LEU A 370 -10.08 7.14 -6.09
CA LEU A 370 -9.69 5.83 -6.61
C LEU A 370 -10.88 5.15 -7.31
N TYR A 371 -12.03 5.08 -6.66
CA TYR A 371 -13.25 4.50 -7.23
C TYR A 371 -13.68 5.21 -8.52
N TYR A 372 -13.55 6.53 -8.58
CA TYR A 372 -13.85 7.32 -9.78
C TYR A 372 -12.99 6.91 -10.98
N ARG A 373 -11.68 6.72 -10.76
CA ARG A 373 -10.72 6.24 -11.78
C ARG A 373 -11.03 4.81 -12.20
N LEU A 374 -11.34 3.93 -11.25
CA LEU A 374 -11.77 2.56 -11.54
C LEU A 374 -13.09 2.50 -12.30
N GLY A 375 -13.89 3.57 -12.23
CA GLY A 375 -15.11 3.78 -13.01
C GLY A 375 -14.94 3.73 -14.53
N GLU A 376 -13.72 3.87 -15.05
CA GLU A 376 -13.41 3.67 -16.48
C GLU A 376 -13.51 2.19 -16.88
N ARG A 377 -13.30 1.26 -15.93
CA ARG A 377 -13.37 -0.18 -16.17
C ARG A 377 -14.76 -0.74 -15.90
N ASP A 378 -15.42 -0.28 -14.84
CA ASP A 378 -16.78 -0.69 -14.48
C ASP A 378 -17.56 0.50 -13.88
N SER A 379 -18.72 0.79 -14.49
CA SER A 379 -19.59 1.92 -14.11
C SER A 379 -20.11 1.84 -12.67
N GLN A 380 -20.18 0.65 -12.07
CA GLN A 380 -20.58 0.49 -10.67
C GLN A 380 -19.63 1.21 -9.69
N TYR A 381 -18.33 1.26 -9.99
CA TYR A 381 -17.38 2.00 -9.16
C TYR A 381 -17.62 3.51 -9.22
N ARG A 382 -18.07 4.02 -10.36
CA ARG A 382 -18.37 5.46 -10.53
C ARG A 382 -19.60 5.88 -9.74
N LYS A 383 -20.63 5.03 -9.67
CA LYS A 383 -21.81 5.26 -8.82
C LYS A 383 -21.41 5.31 -7.33
N LYS A 384 -20.65 4.32 -6.86
CA LYS A 384 -20.11 4.30 -5.48
C LYS A 384 -19.22 5.51 -5.18
N ALA A 385 -18.39 5.94 -6.13
CA ALA A 385 -17.60 7.16 -5.98
C ALA A 385 -18.50 8.39 -5.78
N GLY A 386 -19.60 8.49 -6.54
CA GLY A 386 -20.61 9.54 -6.36
C GLY A 386 -21.20 9.56 -4.94
N GLU A 387 -21.63 8.42 -4.43
CA GLU A 387 -22.15 8.29 -3.05
C GLU A 387 -21.11 8.71 -1.99
N MET A 388 -19.85 8.31 -2.17
CA MET A 388 -18.76 8.71 -1.28
C MET A 388 -18.47 10.21 -1.36
N PHE A 389 -18.37 10.81 -2.55
CA PHE A 389 -18.20 12.26 -2.69
C PHE A 389 -19.36 13.02 -2.05
N GLU A 390 -20.58 12.51 -2.18
CA GLU A 390 -21.76 13.09 -1.56
C GLU A 390 -21.67 13.11 -0.03
N SER A 391 -21.25 11.99 0.57
CA SER A 391 -21.01 11.93 2.01
C SER A 391 -19.90 12.88 2.49
N VAL A 392 -18.85 13.07 1.68
CA VAL A 392 -17.74 13.98 1.98
C VAL A 392 -18.20 15.43 1.98
N PHE A 393 -18.93 15.87 0.96
CA PHE A 393 -19.30 17.28 0.87
C PHE A 393 -20.40 17.67 1.86
N LYS A 394 -21.33 16.74 2.19
CA LYS A 394 -22.38 16.99 3.19
C LYS A 394 -21.85 17.08 4.62
N SER A 395 -20.67 16.54 4.88
CA SER A 395 -20.09 16.53 6.22
C SER A 395 -19.53 17.90 6.61
N LYS A 396 -19.87 18.33 7.83
CA LYS A 396 -19.34 19.56 8.45
C LYS A 396 -17.88 19.42 8.86
N SER A 397 -17.41 18.20 9.09
CA SER A 397 -16.03 17.90 9.53
C SER A 397 -15.03 17.91 8.37
N THR A 398 -15.48 18.01 7.12
CA THR A 398 -14.63 18.12 5.94
C THR A 398 -14.13 19.55 5.77
N ASP A 399 -12.85 19.70 5.44
CA ASP A 399 -12.26 20.99 5.04
C ASP A 399 -12.99 21.61 3.84
N LEU A 400 -13.09 22.94 3.79
CA LEU A 400 -13.86 23.66 2.78
C LEU A 400 -13.33 23.40 1.36
N GLY A 401 -12.01 23.38 1.17
CA GLY A 401 -11.41 23.08 -0.14
C GLY A 401 -11.73 21.66 -0.60
N VAL A 402 -11.64 20.68 0.29
CA VAL A 402 -11.99 19.27 0.01
C VAL A 402 -13.49 19.11 -0.25
N ARG A 403 -14.34 19.85 0.48
CA ARG A 403 -15.79 19.88 0.27
C ARG A 403 -16.15 20.39 -1.12
N PHE A 404 -15.58 21.52 -1.53
CA PHE A 404 -15.75 22.09 -2.85
C PHE A 404 -15.31 21.12 -3.94
N GLN A 405 -14.11 20.56 -3.80
CA GLN A 405 -13.57 19.58 -4.75
C GLN A 405 -14.42 18.29 -4.81
N ALA A 406 -14.93 17.81 -3.69
CA ALA A 406 -15.82 16.64 -3.64
C ALA A 406 -17.13 16.89 -4.38
N LYS A 407 -17.71 18.08 -4.27
CA LYS A 407 -18.93 18.46 -4.99
C LYS A 407 -18.69 18.56 -6.50
N LEU A 408 -17.56 19.13 -6.95
CA LEU A 408 -17.16 19.07 -8.38
C LEU A 408 -16.97 17.64 -8.87
N MET A 409 -16.35 16.77 -8.08
CA MET A 409 -16.20 15.35 -8.43
C MET A 409 -17.55 14.61 -8.47
N ARG A 410 -18.49 14.96 -7.57
CA ARG A 410 -19.88 14.44 -7.61
C ARG A 410 -20.58 14.83 -8.91
N VAL A 411 -20.45 16.09 -9.33
CA VAL A 411 -20.96 16.58 -10.62
C VAL A 411 -20.41 15.73 -11.75
N ARG A 412 -19.10 15.49 -11.80
CA ARG A 412 -18.48 14.61 -12.82
C ARG A 412 -19.08 13.19 -12.84
N CYS A 413 -19.41 12.61 -11.69
CA CYS A 413 -20.13 11.34 -11.63
C CYS A 413 -21.54 11.45 -12.24
N LEU A 414 -22.29 12.51 -11.93
CA LEU A 414 -23.63 12.76 -12.46
C LEU A 414 -23.64 12.98 -13.98
N LEU A 415 -22.64 13.69 -14.51
CA LEU A 415 -22.47 13.88 -15.95
C LEU A 415 -22.28 12.55 -16.68
N PHE A 416 -21.54 11.62 -16.07
CA PHE A 416 -21.39 10.28 -16.64
C PHE A 416 -22.71 9.49 -16.61
N GLU A 417 -23.51 9.65 -15.56
CA GLU A 417 -24.85 9.07 -15.47
C GLU A 417 -25.90 9.79 -16.34
N SER A 418 -25.50 10.82 -17.11
CA SER A 418 -26.40 11.68 -17.90
C SER A 418 -27.51 12.36 -17.08
N LYS A 419 -27.28 12.58 -15.78
CA LYS A 419 -28.20 13.27 -14.86
C LYS A 419 -27.92 14.78 -14.86
N TRP A 420 -28.21 15.42 -16.00
CA TRP A 420 -27.86 16.82 -16.23
C TRP A 420 -28.55 17.81 -15.29
N ASP A 421 -29.80 17.53 -14.89
CA ASP A 421 -30.57 18.39 -13.98
C ASP A 421 -30.00 18.38 -12.56
N GLU A 422 -29.62 17.22 -12.05
CA GLU A 422 -28.96 17.09 -10.74
C GLU A 422 -27.56 17.72 -10.78
N ALA A 423 -26.82 17.51 -11.87
CA ALA A 423 -25.49 18.09 -12.05
C ALA A 423 -25.53 19.63 -12.05
N LEU A 424 -26.51 20.23 -12.74
CA LEU A 424 -26.70 21.68 -12.75
C LEU A 424 -27.04 22.20 -11.36
N ARG A 425 -27.96 21.54 -10.63
CA ARG A 425 -28.34 21.94 -9.27
C ARG A 425 -27.15 21.93 -8.29
N GLU A 426 -26.28 20.92 -8.39
CA GLU A 426 -25.07 20.83 -7.58
C GLU A 426 -24.06 21.93 -7.95
N LEU A 427 -23.97 22.31 -9.23
CA LEU A 427 -23.12 23.42 -9.69
C LEU A 427 -23.63 24.78 -9.24
N ASP A 428 -24.94 25.03 -9.32
CA ASP A 428 -25.56 26.26 -8.82
C ASP A 428 -25.35 26.39 -7.30
N GLY A 429 -25.46 25.27 -6.59
CA GLY A 429 -25.17 25.21 -5.16
C GLY A 429 -23.72 25.50 -4.80
N LEU A 430 -22.78 25.48 -5.76
CA LEU A 430 -21.39 25.88 -5.52
C LEU A 430 -21.20 27.40 -5.55
N ASP A 431 -22.07 28.18 -6.21
CA ASP A 431 -21.91 29.65 -6.32
C ASP A 431 -21.88 30.34 -4.96
N THR A 432 -22.66 29.84 -4.00
CA THR A 432 -22.68 30.34 -2.62
C THR A 432 -21.41 29.97 -1.85
N GLU A 433 -20.70 28.93 -2.27
CA GLU A 433 -19.49 28.40 -1.62
C GLU A 433 -18.20 28.97 -2.23
N VAL A 434 -18.22 29.49 -3.46
CA VAL A 434 -17.03 30.03 -4.18
C VAL A 434 -16.28 31.08 -3.35
N TYR A 435 -17.01 31.98 -2.67
CA TYR A 435 -16.42 33.07 -1.87
C TYR A 435 -15.78 32.62 -0.55
N THR A 436 -16.00 31.36 -0.16
CA THR A 436 -15.49 30.79 1.10
C THR A 436 -14.23 29.95 0.92
N VAL A 437 -13.83 29.68 -0.32
CA VAL A 437 -12.61 28.92 -0.64
C VAL A 437 -11.41 29.86 -0.59
N ASP A 438 -10.44 29.56 0.29
CA ASP A 438 -9.20 30.34 0.46
C ASP A 438 -8.46 30.47 -0.89
N PRO A 439 -8.05 31.69 -1.29
CA PRO A 439 -7.23 31.92 -2.49
C PRO A 439 -6.01 31.02 -2.63
N ASN A 440 -5.46 30.49 -1.54
CA ASN A 440 -4.34 29.55 -1.58
C ASN A 440 -4.68 28.18 -2.21
N TYR A 441 -5.96 27.79 -2.26
CA TYR A 441 -6.42 26.59 -2.97
C TYR A 441 -6.65 26.82 -4.48
N ARG A 442 -6.44 28.05 -4.98
CA ARG A 442 -6.57 28.40 -6.41
C ARG A 442 -5.40 27.93 -7.26
N ASN A 443 -4.28 27.54 -6.65
CA ASN A 443 -3.08 27.15 -7.40
C ASN A 443 -2.29 26.09 -6.64
N ASP A 444 -2.89 24.91 -6.53
CA ASP A 444 -2.18 23.76 -6.01
C ASP A 444 -1.07 23.42 -7.03
N LYS A 445 0.21 23.54 -6.64
CA LYS A 445 1.42 23.20 -7.46
C LYS A 445 1.45 21.73 -7.95
N SER A 446 0.34 21.01 -7.80
CA SER A 446 0.07 19.62 -8.18
C SER A 446 -0.50 19.46 -9.59
N GLY A 447 -0.74 20.56 -10.33
CA GLY A 447 -1.18 20.52 -11.73
C GLY A 447 -2.69 20.37 -11.93
N TYR A 448 -3.50 20.78 -10.95
CA TYR A 448 -4.94 20.98 -11.12
C TYR A 448 -5.20 22.43 -11.55
N GLU A 449 -6.06 22.60 -12.56
CA GLU A 449 -6.61 23.91 -12.95
C GLU A 449 -7.30 24.58 -11.75
N ASP A 450 -7.40 25.92 -11.75
CA ASP A 450 -8.11 26.67 -10.70
C ASP A 450 -9.49 26.05 -10.48
N LEU A 451 -9.83 25.70 -9.23
CA LEU A 451 -11.10 25.05 -8.89
C LEU A 451 -12.32 25.87 -9.39
N ILE A 452 -12.17 27.19 -9.48
CA ILE A 452 -13.18 28.08 -10.03
C ILE A 452 -13.29 27.93 -11.56
N GLU A 453 -12.15 27.84 -12.24
CA GLU A 453 -12.10 27.59 -13.68
C GLU A 453 -12.67 26.21 -14.03
N ASP A 454 -12.33 25.18 -13.25
CA ASP A 454 -12.88 23.83 -13.37
C ASP A 454 -14.41 23.84 -13.21
N LYS A 455 -14.92 24.59 -12.23
CA LYS A 455 -16.36 24.81 -12.08
C LYS A 455 -16.97 25.46 -13.34
N LYS A 456 -16.39 26.57 -13.83
CA LYS A 456 -16.88 27.29 -15.03
C LYS A 456 -16.93 26.36 -16.24
N LYS A 457 -15.87 25.57 -16.47
CA LYS A 457 -15.79 24.57 -17.55
C LYS A 457 -16.87 23.50 -17.43
N LEU A 458 -17.08 22.96 -16.23
CA LEU A 458 -18.14 21.98 -15.99
C LEU A 458 -19.53 22.58 -16.23
N LEU A 459 -19.79 23.79 -15.75
CA LEU A 459 -21.05 24.50 -15.96
C LEU A 459 -21.34 24.74 -17.44
N GLN A 460 -20.36 25.27 -18.19
CA GLN A 460 -20.46 25.44 -19.63
C GLN A 460 -20.79 24.11 -20.31
N TYR A 461 -20.12 23.03 -19.93
CA TYR A 461 -20.39 21.70 -20.49
C TYR A 461 -21.83 21.24 -20.21
N VAL A 462 -22.35 21.40 -18.99
CA VAL A 462 -23.73 21.02 -18.66
C VAL A 462 -24.76 21.85 -19.42
N LEU A 463 -24.58 23.17 -19.46
CA LEU A 463 -25.50 24.09 -20.14
C LEU A 463 -25.59 23.80 -21.63
N ARG A 464 -24.45 23.56 -22.29
CA ARG A 464 -24.41 23.15 -23.71
C ARG A 464 -25.13 21.82 -23.92
N ARG A 465 -24.93 20.83 -23.05
CA ARG A 465 -25.65 19.54 -23.11
C ARG A 465 -27.16 19.69 -22.94
N LYS A 466 -27.61 20.70 -22.21
CA LYS A 466 -29.03 21.06 -22.05
C LYS A 466 -29.57 21.98 -23.14
N GLY A 467 -28.75 22.41 -24.10
CA GLY A 467 -29.15 23.32 -25.18
C GLY A 467 -29.22 24.80 -24.79
N ARG A 468 -28.69 25.19 -23.62
CA ARG A 468 -28.61 26.58 -23.14
C ARG A 468 -27.28 27.19 -23.59
N TYR A 469 -27.12 27.43 -24.89
CA TYR A 469 -25.83 27.85 -25.48
C TYR A 469 -25.44 29.28 -25.12
N GLU A 470 -26.40 30.22 -25.12
CA GLU A 470 -26.18 31.64 -24.80
C GLU A 470 -25.56 31.80 -23.39
N GLU A 471 -26.22 31.23 -22.38
CA GLU A 471 -25.70 31.24 -21.02
C GLU A 471 -24.36 30.51 -20.86
N ALA A 472 -24.05 29.55 -21.74
CA ALA A 472 -22.80 28.81 -21.67
C ALA A 472 -21.62 29.60 -22.27
N ASP A 473 -21.91 30.50 -23.20
CA ASP A 473 -20.93 31.37 -23.84
C ASP A 473 -20.66 32.59 -22.93
N ASP A 474 -21.67 33.09 -22.22
CA ASP A 474 -21.57 34.19 -21.25
C ASP A 474 -20.64 33.90 -20.04
N ILE A 475 -20.35 32.63 -19.72
CA ILE A 475 -19.57 32.23 -18.52
C ILE A 475 -18.12 32.76 -18.53
N PHE A 476 -17.54 32.91 -19.72
CA PHE A 476 -16.14 33.33 -19.88
C PHE A 476 -15.99 34.74 -20.47
N ASP A 477 -17.10 35.40 -20.82
CA ASP A 477 -17.09 36.81 -21.23
C ASP A 477 -16.98 37.70 -19.99
N GLU A 478 -15.75 38.01 -19.58
CA GLU A 478 -15.42 38.90 -18.45
C GLU A 478 -15.66 40.40 -18.76
N THR A 479 -16.62 40.73 -19.64
CA THR A 479 -16.97 42.11 -19.99
C THR A 479 -18.10 42.74 -19.16
N ASN A 480 -18.53 42.10 -18.07
CA ASN A 480 -19.50 42.66 -17.12
C ASN A 480 -18.97 42.66 -15.68
#